data_AF-A0A945AR32-F1
#
_entry.id   AF-A0A945AR32-F1
#
_cell.length_a   1.000
_cell.length_b   1.000
_cell.length_c   1.000
_cell.angle_alpha   90.00
_cell.angle_beta   90.00
_cell.angle_gamma   90.00
#
_symmetry.space_group_name_H-M   'P 1'
#
loop_
_entity.id
_entity.type
_entity.pdbx_description
1 polymer ?
#
loop_
_entity_poly.entity_id
_entity_poly.type
_entity_poly.pdbx_seq_one_letter_code
_entity_poly.pdbx_strand_id
1 'polypeptide(L)'
;MASVPPSLLEFTRECLANSISRTDIHKALTDAGWSDREATAAIQSFAESPLPVPVPKKRVSSGPREAFLHLLAMLLLYMTAFATGAVLFLAIDVFLSDPTKRGISGAESMARFHAAILLASLPVLALVRWAIKRDIVRNPAIRIAPVVRTLSYITLLITSLILVCDMVAVLLGFLNGDLTLTFILKSGVVLLLAGGIFLWYISGLNFEEKLGEDKQQDALMQESLWRPRLALAGFFTASLCLALALWIAGNPVSQRLLRLDSQRVANLRSLQNAVERFYQKEKRLPKDLDELKTFPDTYNYETTDAVTAAPYFYSSTSKTGDKLGAVFDLATPPRQPNSTRSRDGFYHHAAGSQKFDLSVK
;
A
#
# COMPACT_ATOMS: atom_id res chain seq x y z
N MET A 1 -14.99 25.18 -12.12
CA MET A 1 -15.84 26.14 -12.84
C MET A 1 -17.22 26.01 -12.25
N ALA A 2 -17.74 27.08 -11.65
CA ALA A 2 -19.17 27.14 -11.34
C ALA A 2 -19.93 26.88 -12.65
N SER A 3 -20.95 26.04 -12.61
CA SER A 3 -21.81 25.83 -13.77
C SER A 3 -22.37 27.19 -14.18
N VAL A 4 -22.09 27.64 -15.41
CA VAL A 4 -22.70 28.86 -15.96
C VAL A 4 -24.22 28.72 -15.78
N PRO A 5 -24.88 29.65 -15.08
CA PRO A 5 -26.31 29.55 -14.79
C PRO A 5 -27.13 29.33 -16.06
N PRO A 6 -28.22 28.53 -16.01
CA PRO A 6 -29.09 28.33 -17.17
C PRO A 6 -29.59 29.65 -17.78
N SER A 7 -29.92 30.62 -16.92
CA SER A 7 -30.36 31.96 -17.30
C SER A 7 -29.30 32.75 -18.08
N LEU A 8 -28.03 32.67 -17.65
CA LEU A 8 -26.92 33.35 -18.30
C LEU A 8 -26.66 32.77 -19.71
N LEU A 9 -26.87 31.47 -19.89
CA LEU A 9 -26.71 30.79 -21.18
C LEU A 9 -27.85 31.08 -22.14
N GLU A 10 -29.06 31.18 -21.61
CA GLU A 10 -30.25 31.57 -22.37
C GLU A 10 -30.12 33.00 -22.89
N PHE A 11 -29.77 33.94 -22.02
CA PHE A 11 -29.45 35.32 -22.40
C PHE A 11 -28.36 35.38 -23.49
N THR A 12 -27.24 34.68 -23.28
CA THR A 12 -26.13 34.66 -24.26
C THR A 12 -26.57 34.07 -25.60
N ARG A 13 -27.42 33.03 -25.59
CA ARG A 13 -28.00 32.42 -26.79
C ARG A 13 -28.85 33.43 -27.56
N GLU A 14 -29.72 34.17 -26.87
CA GLU A 14 -30.59 35.17 -27.47
C GLU A 14 -29.81 36.35 -28.05
N CYS A 15 -28.80 36.84 -27.34
CA CYS A 15 -27.95 37.91 -27.85
C CYS A 15 -27.20 37.49 -29.12
N LEU A 16 -26.64 36.28 -29.14
CA LEU A 16 -25.95 35.75 -30.32
C LEU A 16 -26.91 35.48 -31.48
N ALA A 17 -28.14 35.01 -31.22
CA ALA A 17 -29.17 34.83 -32.24
C ALA A 17 -29.59 36.17 -32.88
N ASN A 18 -29.58 37.26 -32.10
CA ASN A 18 -29.84 38.62 -32.57
C ASN A 18 -28.61 39.32 -33.18
N SER A 19 -27.53 38.58 -33.49
CA SER A 19 -26.30 39.12 -34.07
C SER A 19 -25.57 40.18 -33.23
N ILE A 20 -25.78 40.19 -31.90
CA ILE A 20 -25.05 41.08 -30.99
C ILE A 20 -23.60 40.58 -30.87
N SER A 21 -22.64 41.50 -30.89
CA SER A 21 -21.22 41.14 -30.83
C SER A 21 -20.85 40.49 -29.49
N ARG A 22 -19.91 39.54 -29.52
CA ARG A 22 -19.41 38.87 -28.30
C ARG A 22 -18.80 39.85 -27.29
N THR A 23 -18.20 40.94 -27.78
CA THR A 23 -17.63 42.01 -26.95
C THR A 23 -18.71 42.81 -26.23
N ASP A 24 -19.83 43.10 -26.90
CA ASP A 24 -20.94 43.84 -26.28
C ASP A 24 -21.67 42.98 -25.24
N ILE A 25 -21.83 41.68 -25.53
CA ILE A 25 -22.37 40.71 -24.55
C ILE A 25 -21.48 40.65 -23.31
N HIS A 26 -20.17 40.55 -23.50
CA HIS A 26 -19.22 40.49 -22.38
C HIS A 26 -19.34 41.74 -21.49
N LYS A 27 -19.33 42.93 -22.11
CA LYS A 27 -19.46 44.21 -21.41
C LYS A 27 -20.79 44.33 -20.67
N ALA A 28 -21.90 43.98 -21.31
CA ALA A 28 -23.23 44.02 -20.68
C ALA A 28 -23.32 43.08 -19.46
N LEU A 29 -22.69 41.90 -19.53
CA LEU A 29 -22.64 40.97 -18.42
C LEU A 29 -21.77 41.47 -17.26
N THR A 30 -20.60 42.06 -17.55
CA THR A 30 -19.75 42.65 -16.50
C THR A 30 -20.39 43.87 -15.87
N ASP A 31 -21.08 44.71 -16.66
CA ASP A 31 -21.81 45.89 -16.16
C ASP A 31 -23.00 45.48 -15.26
N ALA A 32 -23.61 44.31 -15.53
CA ALA A 32 -24.66 43.72 -14.70
C ALA A 32 -24.14 43.01 -13.43
N GLY A 33 -22.82 43.03 -13.19
CA GLY A 33 -22.20 42.48 -11.97
C GLY A 33 -21.77 41.01 -12.08
N TRP A 34 -21.83 40.39 -13.25
CA TRP A 34 -21.23 39.07 -13.46
C TRP A 34 -19.70 39.15 -13.47
N SER A 35 -19.03 38.10 -12.99
CA SER A 35 -17.57 38.07 -13.05
C SER A 35 -17.09 37.91 -14.50
N ASP A 36 -15.92 38.50 -14.81
CA ASP A 36 -15.24 38.38 -16.11
C ASP A 36 -15.11 36.91 -16.58
N ARG A 37 -14.85 36.01 -15.62
CA ARG A 37 -14.80 34.56 -15.84
C ARG A 37 -16.15 33.97 -16.24
N GLU A 38 -17.25 34.40 -15.63
CA GLU A 38 -18.60 33.91 -15.95
C GLU A 38 -19.09 34.44 -17.29
N ALA A 39 -18.84 35.72 -17.58
CA ALA A 39 -19.16 36.34 -18.87
C ALA A 39 -18.41 35.65 -20.02
N THR A 40 -17.10 35.44 -19.85
CA THR A 40 -16.26 34.73 -20.82
C THR A 40 -16.71 33.27 -20.99
N ALA A 41 -17.00 32.56 -19.89
CA ALA A 41 -17.46 31.16 -19.94
C ALA A 41 -18.83 31.00 -20.64
N ALA A 42 -19.74 31.97 -20.47
CA ALA A 42 -21.04 31.96 -21.14
C ALA A 42 -20.89 32.14 -22.66
N ILE A 43 -20.08 33.10 -23.11
CA ILE A 43 -19.82 33.35 -24.54
C ILE A 43 -19.10 32.15 -25.18
N GLN A 44 -18.09 31.61 -24.50
CA GLN A 44 -17.32 30.47 -25.00
C GLN A 44 -18.13 29.17 -25.09
N SER A 45 -19.31 29.11 -24.45
CA SER A 45 -20.22 27.98 -24.53
C SER A 45 -20.86 27.80 -25.91
N PHE A 46 -20.73 28.78 -26.81
CA PHE A 46 -21.17 28.71 -28.21
C PHE A 46 -19.99 28.72 -29.18
N ALA A 47 -20.00 27.82 -30.17
CA ALA A 47 -18.97 27.75 -31.21
C ALA A 47 -19.14 28.89 -32.22
N GLU A 48 -18.03 29.36 -32.79
CA GLU A 48 -18.07 30.18 -34.00
C GLU A 48 -18.42 29.25 -35.17
N SER A 49 -19.55 29.52 -35.80
CA SER A 49 -20.10 28.70 -36.87
C SER A 49 -20.72 29.62 -37.91
N PRO A 50 -20.63 29.29 -39.22
CA PRO A 50 -21.32 30.04 -40.27
C PRO A 50 -22.85 29.87 -40.22
N LEU A 51 -23.37 29.01 -39.35
CA LEU A 51 -24.79 28.84 -39.15
C LEU A 51 -25.41 30.13 -38.57
N PRO A 52 -26.61 30.53 -39.02
CA PRO A 52 -27.32 31.70 -38.50
C PRO A 52 -27.86 31.50 -37.06
N VAL A 53 -27.63 30.32 -36.48
CA VAL A 53 -28.02 29.97 -35.11
C VAL A 53 -26.78 29.68 -34.26
N PRO A 54 -26.74 30.16 -33.00
CA PRO A 54 -25.62 29.90 -32.11
C PRO A 54 -25.53 28.41 -31.78
N VAL A 55 -24.42 27.77 -32.16
CA VAL A 55 -24.19 26.34 -31.97
C VAL A 55 -23.63 26.10 -30.57
N PRO A 56 -24.33 25.37 -29.67
CA PRO A 56 -23.79 25.05 -28.35
C PRO A 56 -22.56 24.14 -28.49
N LYS A 57 -21.46 24.49 -27.82
CA LYS A 57 -20.33 23.57 -27.65
C LYS A 57 -20.75 22.43 -26.75
N LYS A 58 -20.34 21.21 -27.10
CA LYS A 58 -20.53 20.02 -26.25
C LYS A 58 -19.95 20.28 -24.86
N ARG A 59 -20.79 20.32 -23.84
CA ARG A 59 -20.32 20.32 -22.46
C ARG A 59 -19.78 18.95 -22.11
N VAL A 60 -18.60 18.93 -21.53
CA VAL A 60 -18.03 17.72 -20.96
C VAL A 60 -18.63 17.55 -19.58
N SER A 61 -19.85 16.99 -19.51
CA SER A 61 -20.35 16.49 -18.23
C SER A 61 -19.47 15.30 -17.82
N SER A 62 -18.84 15.37 -16.66
CA SER A 62 -18.12 14.23 -16.08
C SER A 62 -19.12 13.12 -15.83
N GLY A 63 -19.08 12.06 -16.63
CA GLY A 63 -19.93 10.89 -16.41
C GLY A 63 -19.56 10.18 -15.11
N PRO A 64 -20.50 9.48 -14.43
CA PRO A 64 -20.21 8.73 -13.21
C PRO A 64 -19.05 7.73 -13.35
N ARG A 65 -18.92 7.09 -14.52
CA ARG A 65 -17.79 6.19 -14.85
C ARG A 65 -16.44 6.89 -14.78
N GLU A 66 -16.37 8.14 -15.25
CA GLU A 66 -15.12 8.92 -15.28
C GLU A 66 -14.68 9.29 -13.87
N ALA A 67 -15.63 9.78 -13.07
CA ALA A 67 -15.41 10.07 -11.66
C ALA A 67 -14.90 8.82 -10.91
N PHE A 68 -15.53 7.67 -11.16
CA PHE A 68 -15.13 6.40 -10.57
C PHE A 68 -13.68 6.01 -10.93
N LEU A 69 -13.31 6.05 -12.22
CA LEU A 69 -11.96 5.66 -12.67
C LEU A 69 -10.89 6.59 -12.08
N HIS A 70 -11.15 7.90 -12.03
CA HIS A 70 -10.21 8.85 -11.45
C HIS A 70 -10.07 8.72 -9.94
N LEU A 71 -11.18 8.48 -9.22
CA LEU A 71 -11.17 8.21 -7.78
C LEU A 71 -10.42 6.91 -7.49
N LEU A 72 -10.71 5.84 -8.23
CA LEU A 72 -10.03 4.56 -8.11
C LEU A 72 -8.52 4.71 -8.37
N ALA A 73 -8.12 5.45 -9.41
CA ALA A 73 -6.72 5.72 -9.72
C ALA A 73 -6.01 6.51 -8.60
N MET A 74 -6.69 7.47 -7.99
CA MET A 74 -6.17 8.25 -6.86
C MET A 74 -6.00 7.38 -5.61
N LEU A 75 -7.01 6.56 -5.28
CA LEU A 75 -6.94 5.64 -4.14
C LEU A 75 -5.80 4.61 -4.30
N LEU A 76 -5.70 4.01 -5.48
CA LEU A 76 -4.64 3.04 -5.79
C LEU A 76 -3.24 3.68 -5.77
N LEU A 77 -3.13 4.94 -6.22
CA LEU A 77 -1.89 5.70 -6.10
C LEU A 77 -1.50 5.87 -4.64
N TYR A 78 -2.45 6.20 -3.75
CA TYR A 78 -2.17 6.37 -2.32
C TYR A 78 -1.77 5.06 -1.65
N MET A 79 -2.48 3.97 -1.94
CA MET A 79 -2.12 2.63 -1.45
C MET A 79 -0.70 2.24 -1.88
N THR A 80 -0.36 2.51 -3.15
CA THR A 80 0.98 2.23 -3.69
C THR A 80 2.05 3.11 -3.04
N ALA A 81 1.80 4.41 -2.90
CA ALA A 81 2.74 5.35 -2.29
C ALA A 81 2.98 5.03 -0.81
N PHE A 82 1.92 4.73 -0.06
CA PHE A 82 2.00 4.35 1.34
C PHE A 82 2.79 3.05 1.53
N ALA A 83 2.47 2.01 0.75
CA ALA A 83 3.19 0.75 0.82
C ALA A 83 4.66 0.88 0.40
N THR A 84 4.95 1.70 -0.62
CA THR A 84 6.32 2.02 -1.04
C THR A 84 7.09 2.71 0.09
N GLY A 85 6.51 3.74 0.70
CA GLY A 85 7.12 4.45 1.83
C GLY A 85 7.38 3.54 3.03
N ALA A 86 6.42 2.68 3.37
CA ALA A 86 6.58 1.73 4.47
C ALA A 86 7.67 0.69 4.22
N VAL A 87 7.80 0.19 2.99
CA VAL A 87 8.90 -0.72 2.62
C VAL A 87 10.25 -0.02 2.66
N LEU A 88 10.34 1.24 2.20
CA LEU A 88 11.57 2.02 2.29
C LEU A 88 11.95 2.29 3.76
N PHE A 89 10.98 2.58 4.63
CA PHE A 89 11.22 2.71 6.06
C PHE A 89 11.74 1.42 6.67
N LEU A 90 11.12 0.28 6.31
CA LEU A 90 11.57 -1.03 6.73
C LEU A 90 12.99 -1.33 6.22
N ALA A 91 13.30 -0.94 4.98
CA ALA A 91 14.63 -1.09 4.41
C ALA A 91 15.65 -0.27 5.20
N ILE A 92 15.37 1.01 5.46
CA ILE A 92 16.22 1.89 6.26
C ILE A 92 16.46 1.26 7.63
N ASP A 93 15.41 0.79 8.29
CA ASP A 93 15.57 0.19 9.62
C ASP A 93 16.36 -1.12 9.55
N VAL A 94 16.17 -1.97 8.57
CA VAL A 94 16.91 -3.24 8.44
C VAL A 94 18.39 -3.01 8.12
N PHE A 95 18.72 -2.07 7.22
CA PHE A 95 20.10 -1.84 6.78
C PHE A 95 20.90 -0.91 7.71
N LEU A 96 20.24 -0.02 8.45
CA LEU A 96 20.90 0.93 9.35
C LEU A 96 20.63 0.66 10.83
N SER A 97 19.97 -0.46 11.19
CA SER A 97 19.78 -0.83 12.60
C SER A 97 21.12 -0.92 13.33
N ASP A 98 21.24 -0.18 14.43
CA ASP A 98 22.33 -0.26 15.37
C ASP A 98 22.49 -1.72 15.86
N PRO A 99 23.70 -2.33 15.83
CA PRO A 99 23.92 -3.69 16.31
C PRO A 99 23.50 -3.92 17.76
N THR A 100 23.30 -2.85 18.54
CA THR A 100 22.78 -2.92 19.92
C THR A 100 21.26 -2.98 20.02
N LYS A 101 20.52 -2.59 18.96
CA LYS A 101 19.06 -2.69 18.91
C LYS A 101 18.65 -4.08 18.40
N ARG A 102 17.85 -4.80 19.20
CA ARG A 102 17.16 -6.03 18.80
C ARG A 102 16.55 -5.80 17.41
N GLY A 103 16.89 -6.66 16.44
CA GLY A 103 16.27 -6.62 15.11
C GLY A 103 14.74 -6.53 15.19
N ILE A 104 14.13 -5.88 14.20
CA ILE A 104 12.71 -5.52 14.23
C ILE A 104 11.84 -6.77 14.26
N SER A 105 11.27 -7.08 15.43
CA SER A 105 10.32 -8.19 15.56
C SER A 105 9.11 -7.92 14.68
N GLY A 106 8.83 -8.81 13.73
CA GLY A 106 7.71 -8.67 12.81
C GLY A 106 8.01 -7.98 11.47
N ALA A 107 9.28 -7.63 11.21
CA ALA A 107 9.72 -7.09 9.91
C ALA A 107 9.22 -7.91 8.71
N GLU A 108 9.34 -9.24 8.78
CA GLU A 108 8.86 -10.13 7.72
C GLU A 108 7.34 -10.03 7.51
N SER A 109 6.57 -9.87 8.59
CA SER A 109 5.11 -9.75 8.51
C SER A 109 4.70 -8.40 7.90
N MET A 110 5.40 -7.32 8.27
CA MET A 110 5.20 -6.00 7.69
C MET A 110 5.57 -5.99 6.21
N ALA A 111 6.70 -6.62 5.85
CA ALA A 111 7.13 -6.79 4.47
C ALA A 111 6.08 -7.55 3.64
N ARG A 112 5.56 -8.67 4.16
CA ARG A 112 4.48 -9.45 3.51
C ARG A 112 3.22 -8.62 3.27
N PHE A 113 2.80 -7.84 4.27
CA PHE A 113 1.62 -6.99 4.17
C PHE A 113 1.78 -5.93 3.08
N HIS A 114 2.90 -5.20 3.06
CA HIS A 114 3.13 -4.18 2.05
C HIS A 114 3.42 -4.76 0.66
N ALA A 115 4.05 -5.94 0.57
CA ALA A 115 4.20 -6.67 -0.68
C ALA A 115 2.84 -7.04 -1.27
N ALA A 116 1.88 -7.51 -0.45
CA ALA A 116 0.53 -7.83 -0.91
C ALA A 116 -0.21 -6.59 -1.44
N ILE A 117 -0.08 -5.45 -0.76
CA ILE A 117 -0.64 -4.17 -1.24
C ILE A 117 -0.06 -3.81 -2.60
N LEU A 118 1.27 -3.81 -2.75
CA LEU A 118 1.94 -3.45 -4.01
C LEU A 118 1.60 -4.41 -5.14
N LEU A 119 1.56 -5.72 -4.85
CA LEU A 119 1.22 -6.76 -5.82
C LEU A 119 -0.21 -6.59 -6.35
N ALA A 120 -1.14 -6.14 -5.52
CA ALA A 120 -2.51 -5.85 -5.93
C ALA A 120 -2.65 -4.45 -6.59
N SER A 121 -2.06 -3.41 -6.00
CA SER A 121 -2.30 -2.03 -6.40
C SER A 121 -1.61 -1.64 -7.70
N LEU A 122 -0.37 -2.12 -7.93
CA LEU A 122 0.41 -1.77 -9.13
C LEU A 122 -0.25 -2.19 -10.46
N PRO A 123 -0.65 -3.47 -10.65
CA PRO A 123 -1.26 -3.89 -11.91
C PRO A 123 -2.61 -3.22 -12.15
N VAL A 124 -3.42 -3.08 -11.09
CA VAL A 124 -4.73 -2.42 -11.20
C VAL A 124 -4.56 -0.94 -11.51
N LEU A 125 -3.61 -0.24 -10.88
CA LEU A 125 -3.31 1.16 -11.17
C LEU A 125 -2.85 1.34 -12.61
N ALA A 126 -1.96 0.47 -13.11
CA ALA A 126 -1.49 0.52 -14.48
C ALA A 126 -2.64 0.31 -15.48
N LEU A 127 -3.53 -0.66 -15.23
CA LEU A 127 -4.69 -0.94 -16.06
C LEU A 127 -5.68 0.23 -16.08
N VAL A 128 -5.99 0.80 -14.90
CA VAL A 128 -6.90 1.97 -14.80
C VAL A 128 -6.29 3.19 -15.49
N ARG A 129 -5.00 3.46 -15.29
CA ARG A 129 -4.31 4.58 -15.96
C ARG A 129 -4.25 4.37 -17.47
N TRP A 130 -4.07 3.14 -17.94
CA TRP A 130 -4.14 2.79 -19.36
C TRP A 130 -5.54 3.02 -19.93
N ALA A 131 -6.59 2.61 -19.22
CA ALA A 131 -7.98 2.84 -19.62
C ALA A 131 -8.30 4.35 -19.72
N ILE A 132 -7.91 5.14 -18.71
CA ILE A 132 -8.08 6.60 -18.72
C ILE A 132 -7.32 7.23 -19.89
N LYS A 133 -6.06 6.84 -20.13
CA LYS A 133 -5.27 7.37 -21.26
C LYS A 133 -5.93 7.06 -22.60
N ARG A 134 -6.45 5.84 -22.77
CA ARG A 134 -7.17 5.42 -23.98
C ARG A 134 -8.44 6.23 -24.21
N ASP A 135 -9.18 6.54 -23.14
CA ASP A 135 -10.41 7.33 -23.20
C ASP A 135 -10.12 8.81 -23.52
N ILE A 136 -9.04 9.38 -22.97
CA ILE A 136 -8.57 10.74 -23.30
C ILE A 136 -8.18 10.88 -24.77
N VAL A 137 -7.48 9.90 -25.34
CA VAL A 137 -7.10 9.91 -26.77
C VAL A 137 -8.34 9.90 -27.68
N ARG A 138 -9.41 9.21 -27.27
CA ARG A 138 -10.66 9.13 -28.03
C ARG A 138 -11.53 10.37 -27.88
N ASN A 139 -11.53 11.00 -26.71
CA ASN A 139 -12.29 12.21 -26.42
C ASN A 139 -11.43 13.19 -25.59
N PRO A 140 -10.69 14.11 -26.24
CA PRO A 140 -9.79 15.05 -25.56
C PRO A 140 -10.52 15.92 -24.53
N ALA A 141 -11.81 16.16 -24.77
CA ALA A 141 -12.66 16.96 -23.92
C ALA A 141 -12.80 16.36 -22.49
N ILE A 142 -12.67 15.04 -22.33
CA ILE A 142 -12.76 14.34 -21.03
C ILE A 142 -11.64 14.79 -20.06
N ARG A 143 -10.48 15.21 -20.59
CA ARG A 143 -9.33 15.67 -19.77
C ARG A 143 -9.67 16.87 -18.88
N ILE A 144 -10.63 17.70 -19.27
CA ILE A 144 -11.00 18.96 -18.59
C ILE A 144 -12.21 18.78 -17.64
N ALA A 145 -12.53 17.54 -17.28
CA ALA A 145 -13.64 17.21 -16.41
C ALA A 145 -13.51 17.90 -15.02
N PRO A 146 -14.55 18.63 -14.54
CA PRO A 146 -14.54 19.28 -13.23
C PRO A 146 -14.15 18.36 -12.07
N VAL A 147 -14.57 17.10 -12.12
CA VAL A 147 -14.25 16.08 -11.09
C VAL A 147 -12.75 15.83 -10.99
N VAL A 148 -12.03 15.73 -12.12
CA VAL A 148 -10.58 15.49 -12.14
C VAL A 148 -9.83 16.64 -11.48
N ARG A 149 -10.29 17.87 -11.72
CA ARG A 149 -9.72 19.07 -11.12
C ARG A 149 -9.91 19.10 -9.61
N THR A 150 -11.12 18.80 -9.13
CA THR A 150 -11.42 18.72 -7.69
C THR A 150 -10.57 17.64 -7.00
N LEU A 151 -10.50 16.42 -7.56
CA LEU A 151 -9.66 15.35 -7.01
C LEU A 151 -8.17 15.71 -6.98
N SER A 152 -7.69 16.43 -8.00
CA SER A 152 -6.32 16.93 -8.05
C SER A 152 -6.04 17.94 -6.95
N TYR A 153 -6.94 18.92 -6.71
CA TYR A 153 -6.78 19.86 -5.60
C TYR A 153 -6.86 19.18 -4.23
N ILE A 154 -7.72 18.18 -4.05
CA ILE A 154 -7.75 17.37 -2.82
C ILE A 154 -6.41 16.67 -2.62
N THR A 155 -5.83 16.10 -3.68
CA THR A 155 -4.50 15.46 -3.60
C THR A 155 -3.41 16.45 -3.24
N LEU A 156 -3.44 17.66 -3.79
CA LEU A 156 -2.49 18.72 -3.47
C LEU A 156 -2.61 19.18 -2.02
N LEU A 157 -3.83 19.28 -1.49
CA LEU A 157 -4.06 19.62 -0.09
C LEU A 157 -3.48 18.53 0.84
N ILE A 158 -3.80 17.26 0.58
CA ILE A 158 -3.30 16.13 1.38
C ILE A 158 -1.78 16.06 1.34
N THR A 159 -1.17 16.16 0.15
CA THR A 159 0.29 16.08 0.01
C THR A 159 0.98 17.28 0.65
N SER A 160 0.42 18.49 0.55
CA SER A 160 0.92 19.67 1.25
C SER A 160 0.86 19.50 2.77
N LEU A 161 -0.24 18.96 3.32
CA LEU A 161 -0.36 18.70 4.76
C LEU A 161 0.67 17.68 5.24
N ILE A 162 0.88 16.60 4.48
CA ILE A 162 1.91 15.58 4.79
C ILE A 162 3.31 16.23 4.83
N LEU A 163 3.65 17.10 3.88
CA LEU A 163 4.93 17.79 3.85
C LEU A 163 5.12 18.73 5.05
N VAL A 164 4.06 19.43 5.49
CA VAL A 164 4.10 20.26 6.69
C VAL A 164 4.29 19.40 7.94
N CYS A 165 3.56 18.30 8.07
CA CYS A 165 3.73 17.38 9.19
C CYS A 165 5.14 16.77 9.24
N ASP A 166 5.71 16.41 8.08
CA ASP A 166 7.08 15.90 7.99
C ASP A 166 8.10 16.96 8.43
N MET A 167 7.95 18.21 7.96
CA MET A 167 8.78 19.33 8.40
C MET A 167 8.71 19.54 9.92
N VAL A 168 7.51 19.50 10.50
CA VAL A 168 7.34 19.60 11.96
C VAL A 168 8.04 18.45 12.68
N ALA A 169 7.91 17.22 12.19
CA ALA A 169 8.60 16.07 12.76
C ALA A 169 10.12 16.27 12.74
N VAL A 170 10.68 16.79 11.65
CA VAL A 170 12.12 17.07 11.54
C VAL A 170 12.58 18.13 12.51
N LEU A 171 11.83 19.22 12.63
CA LEU A 171 12.13 20.28 13.59
C LEU A 171 12.07 19.76 15.03
N LEU A 172 11.08 18.93 15.37
CA LEU A 172 11.00 18.31 16.70
C LEU A 172 12.20 17.39 16.97
N GLY A 173 12.59 16.56 16.00
CA GLY A 173 13.79 15.71 16.12
C GLY A 173 15.07 16.54 16.31
N PHE A 174 15.18 17.67 15.61
CA PHE A 174 16.31 18.61 15.75
C PHE A 174 16.33 19.28 17.12
N LEU A 175 15.18 19.81 17.57
CA LEU A 175 15.03 20.50 18.85
C LEU A 175 15.29 19.58 20.05
N ASN A 176 14.95 18.30 19.93
CA ASN A 176 15.19 17.30 20.96
C ASN A 176 16.67 16.81 20.99
N GLY A 177 17.49 17.18 19.99
CA GLY A 177 18.86 16.67 19.86
C GLY A 177 18.95 15.21 19.40
N ASP A 178 17.83 14.60 19.00
CA ASP A 178 17.69 13.18 18.64
C ASP A 178 17.66 12.94 17.13
N LEU A 179 18.29 13.83 16.35
CA LEU A 179 18.28 13.76 14.89
C LEU A 179 19.18 12.63 14.37
N THR A 180 18.66 11.41 14.35
CA THR A 180 19.38 10.23 13.85
C THR A 180 19.43 10.18 12.31
N LEU A 181 20.46 9.53 11.75
CA LEU A 181 20.54 9.30 10.29
C LEU A 181 19.30 8.56 9.76
N THR A 182 18.79 7.58 10.51
CA THR A 182 17.56 6.85 10.15
C THR A 182 16.34 7.77 10.08
N PHE A 183 16.26 8.75 10.97
CA PHE A 183 15.17 9.71 10.99
C PHE A 183 15.22 10.64 9.77
N ILE A 184 16.41 11.16 9.44
CA ILE A 184 16.62 12.02 8.25
C ILE A 184 16.26 11.27 6.96
N LEU A 185 16.69 10.01 6.82
CA LEU A 185 16.38 9.20 5.64
C LEU A 185 14.88 8.92 5.51
N LYS A 186 14.18 8.64 6.63
CA LYS A 186 12.73 8.44 6.62
C LYS A 186 11.97 9.71 6.22
N SER A 187 12.33 10.86 6.77
CA SER A 187 11.75 12.14 6.32
C SER A 187 12.06 12.41 4.84
N GLY A 188 13.29 12.14 4.39
CA GLY A 188 13.67 12.24 2.98
C GLY A 188 12.79 11.39 2.05
N VAL A 189 12.40 10.19 2.48
CA VAL A 189 11.44 9.34 1.74
C VAL A 189 10.05 9.98 1.67
N VAL A 190 9.55 10.55 2.77
CA VAL A 190 8.25 11.25 2.79
C VAL A 190 8.29 12.45 1.85
N LEU A 191 9.35 13.26 1.94
CA LEU A 191 9.57 14.43 1.08
C LEU A 191 9.59 14.04 -0.41
N LEU A 192 10.32 12.98 -0.77
CA LEU A 192 10.40 12.51 -2.16
C LEU A 192 9.07 11.97 -2.68
N LEU A 193 8.34 11.19 -1.88
CA LEU A 193 7.05 10.61 -2.30
C LEU A 193 5.96 11.67 -2.36
N ALA A 194 5.73 12.39 -1.26
CA ALA A 194 4.69 13.43 -1.20
C ALA A 194 5.02 14.59 -2.14
N GLY A 195 6.28 15.04 -2.17
CA GLY A 195 6.75 16.07 -3.09
C GLY A 195 6.68 15.66 -4.56
N GLY A 196 7.05 14.41 -4.88
CA GLY A 196 6.93 13.87 -6.24
C GLY A 196 5.49 13.83 -6.73
N ILE A 197 4.54 13.39 -5.87
CA ILE A 197 3.10 13.39 -6.18
C ILE A 197 2.60 14.83 -6.33
N PHE A 198 2.95 15.71 -5.41
CA PHE A 198 2.58 17.13 -5.44
C PHE A 198 3.03 17.80 -6.75
N LEU A 199 4.31 17.66 -7.11
CA LEU A 199 4.90 18.22 -8.33
C LEU A 199 4.25 17.65 -9.59
N TRP A 200 3.92 16.36 -9.60
CA TRP A 200 3.26 15.74 -10.74
C TRP A 200 1.84 16.26 -10.96
N TYR A 201 1.07 16.45 -9.87
CA TYR A 201 -0.31 16.96 -9.93
C TYR A 201 -0.36 18.46 -10.25
N ILE A 202 0.47 19.30 -9.64
CA ILE A 202 0.48 20.74 -9.91
C ILE A 202 0.91 21.04 -11.35
N SER A 203 1.89 20.29 -11.88
CA SER A 203 2.26 20.41 -13.30
C SER A 203 1.17 19.95 -14.25
N GLY A 204 0.30 19.03 -13.81
CA GLY A 204 -0.87 18.63 -14.58
C GLY A 204 -1.89 19.76 -14.71
N LEU A 205 -2.19 20.44 -13.60
CA LEU A 205 -3.13 21.56 -13.57
C LEU A 205 -2.63 22.78 -14.35
N ASN A 206 -1.36 23.15 -14.17
CA ASN A 206 -0.77 24.30 -14.89
C ASN A 206 -0.77 24.09 -16.41
N PHE A 207 -0.65 22.84 -16.88
CA PHE A 207 -0.74 22.52 -18.31
C PHE A 207 -2.16 22.71 -18.84
N GLU A 208 -3.18 22.34 -18.05
CA GLU A 208 -4.58 22.49 -18.44
C GLU A 208 -5.03 23.95 -18.47
N GLU A 209 -4.52 24.80 -17.58
CA GLU A 209 -4.79 26.24 -17.59
C GLU A 209 -4.20 26.93 -18.83
N LYS A 210 -2.96 26.60 -19.21
CA LYS A 210 -2.32 27.13 -20.43
C LYS A 210 -3.06 26.77 -21.72
N LEU A 211 -3.69 25.59 -21.78
CA LEU A 211 -4.52 25.18 -22.92
C LEU A 211 -5.86 25.94 -23.00
N GLY A 212 -6.32 26.52 -21.88
CA GLY A 212 -7.56 27.27 -21.80
C GLY A 212 -7.44 28.76 -22.17
N GLU A 213 -6.22 29.32 -22.13
CA GLU A 213 -6.00 30.76 -22.31
C GLU A 213 -5.48 31.15 -23.69
N ASP A 214 -4.68 30.34 -24.41
CA ASP A 214 -4.34 30.67 -25.80
C ASP A 214 -3.69 29.50 -26.57
N LYS A 215 -4.07 29.38 -27.86
CA LYS A 215 -3.49 28.52 -28.92
C LYS A 215 -3.53 26.99 -28.75
N GLN A 216 -4.60 26.44 -29.29
CA GLN A 216 -4.84 25.01 -29.54
C GLN A 216 -3.93 24.39 -30.64
N GLN A 217 -3.03 25.16 -31.27
CA GLN A 217 -2.21 24.73 -32.41
C GLN A 217 -0.71 24.54 -32.09
N ASP A 218 -0.14 25.24 -31.11
CA ASP A 218 1.29 25.10 -30.75
C ASP A 218 1.54 24.06 -29.63
N ALA A 219 0.47 23.65 -28.91
CA ALA A 219 0.54 22.81 -27.72
C ALA A 219 0.81 21.31 -27.96
N LEU A 220 0.80 20.83 -29.21
CA LEU A 220 1.14 19.43 -29.53
C LEU A 220 2.64 19.13 -29.40
N MET A 221 3.52 20.15 -29.32
CA MET A 221 4.97 19.96 -29.38
C MET A 221 5.72 20.00 -28.04
N GLN A 222 5.09 20.38 -26.92
CA GLN A 222 5.83 20.56 -25.66
C GLN A 222 5.13 19.93 -24.45
N GLU A 223 4.64 18.69 -24.59
CA GLU A 223 4.42 17.82 -23.42
C GLU A 223 5.75 17.67 -22.68
N SER A 224 5.86 18.29 -21.52
CA SER A 224 7.10 18.35 -20.76
C SER A 224 7.63 16.96 -20.43
N LEU A 225 8.76 16.59 -21.04
CA LEU A 225 9.37 15.24 -21.00
C LEU A 225 9.61 14.69 -19.59
N TRP A 226 9.66 15.54 -18.56
CA TRP A 226 9.87 15.11 -17.18
C TRP A 226 8.65 14.44 -16.54
N ARG A 227 7.42 14.78 -16.95
CA ARG A 227 6.20 14.18 -16.37
C ARG A 227 6.08 12.67 -16.58
N PRO A 228 6.24 12.14 -17.82
CA PRO A 228 6.24 10.70 -18.02
C PRO A 228 7.45 10.02 -17.36
N ARG A 229 8.61 10.69 -17.31
CA ARG A 229 9.81 10.18 -16.62
C ARG A 229 9.59 10.02 -15.12
N LEU A 230 8.94 10.98 -14.45
CA LEU A 230 8.60 10.85 -13.03
C LEU A 230 7.60 9.72 -12.78
N ALA A 231 6.57 9.59 -13.62
CA ALA A 231 5.61 8.49 -13.48
C ALA A 231 6.29 7.12 -13.64
N LEU A 232 7.20 7.01 -14.61
CA LEU A 232 8.01 5.81 -14.84
C LEU A 232 8.95 5.53 -13.66
N ALA A 233 9.65 6.55 -13.15
CA ALA A 233 10.50 6.44 -11.97
C ALA A 233 9.72 5.96 -10.75
N GLY A 234 8.52 6.52 -10.50
CA GLY A 234 7.64 6.07 -9.42
C GLY A 234 7.24 4.60 -9.56
N PHE A 235 6.90 4.15 -10.77
CA PHE A 235 6.58 2.75 -11.03
C PHE A 235 7.77 1.81 -10.80
N PHE A 236 8.97 2.20 -11.25
CA PHE A 236 10.19 1.44 -11.01
C PHE A 236 10.56 1.38 -9.54
N THR A 237 10.46 2.50 -8.81
CA THR A 237 10.70 2.55 -7.36
C THR A 237 9.73 1.64 -6.61
N ALA A 238 8.43 1.67 -6.93
CA ALA A 238 7.44 0.81 -6.30
C ALA A 238 7.68 -0.68 -6.64
N SER A 239 8.10 -0.99 -7.88
CA SER A 239 8.44 -2.36 -8.30
C SER A 239 9.70 -2.88 -7.61
N LEU A 240 10.71 -2.03 -7.44
CA LEU A 240 11.91 -2.35 -6.67
C LEU A 240 11.57 -2.59 -5.19
N CYS A 241 10.69 -1.77 -4.62
CA CYS A 241 10.18 -1.98 -3.25
C CYS A 241 9.39 -3.28 -3.14
N LEU A 242 8.59 -3.65 -4.14
CA LEU A 242 7.91 -4.96 -4.14
C LEU A 242 8.94 -6.10 -4.11
N ALA A 243 9.97 -6.05 -4.94
CA ALA A 243 11.03 -7.06 -4.94
C ALA A 243 11.76 -7.12 -3.58
N LEU A 244 12.09 -5.97 -3.00
CA LEU A 244 12.71 -5.88 -1.67
C LEU A 244 11.80 -6.44 -0.57
N ALA A 245 10.52 -6.11 -0.60
CA ALA A 245 9.54 -6.59 0.37
C ALA A 245 9.36 -8.11 0.28
N LEU A 246 9.33 -8.68 -0.92
CA LEU A 246 9.29 -10.13 -1.12
C LEU A 246 10.59 -10.82 -0.65
N TRP A 247 11.74 -10.16 -0.85
CA TRP A 247 13.01 -10.66 -0.34
C TRP A 247 13.04 -10.71 1.20
N ILE A 248 12.59 -9.64 1.88
CA ILE A 248 12.49 -9.58 3.35
C ILE A 248 11.40 -10.52 3.89
N ALA A 249 10.28 -10.67 3.17
CA ALA A 249 9.15 -11.51 3.56
C ALA A 249 9.48 -13.01 3.65
N GLY A 250 10.45 -13.47 2.86
CA GLY A 250 10.73 -14.88 2.62
C GLY A 250 9.68 -15.57 1.73
N ASN A 251 9.98 -16.80 1.30
CA ASN A 251 9.09 -17.60 0.44
C ASN A 251 7.82 -18.04 1.22
N PRO A 252 6.60 -17.94 0.64
CA PRO A 252 5.38 -18.46 1.26
C PRO A 252 5.45 -19.94 1.64
N VAL A 253 6.18 -20.77 0.87
CA VAL A 253 6.35 -22.20 1.18
C VAL A 253 7.17 -22.38 2.45
N SER A 254 8.28 -21.66 2.61
CA SER A 254 9.11 -21.78 3.82
C SER A 254 8.36 -21.27 5.05
N GLN A 255 7.54 -20.22 4.94
CA GLN A 255 6.70 -19.74 6.04
C GLN A 255 5.63 -20.77 6.46
N ARG A 256 5.09 -21.54 5.51
CA ARG A 256 4.19 -22.66 5.83
C ARG A 256 4.94 -23.76 6.58
N LEU A 257 6.11 -24.18 6.09
CA LEU A 257 6.94 -25.20 6.73
C LEU A 257 7.35 -24.79 8.15
N LEU A 258 7.79 -23.54 8.34
CA LEU A 258 8.09 -22.98 9.67
C LEU A 258 6.88 -23.02 10.61
N ARG A 259 5.67 -22.76 10.09
CA ARG A 259 4.44 -22.82 10.90
C ARG A 259 4.13 -24.26 11.30
N LEU A 260 4.28 -25.22 10.39
CA LEU A 260 4.12 -26.64 10.67
C LEU A 260 5.14 -27.11 11.72
N ASP A 261 6.41 -26.74 11.58
CA ASP A 261 7.45 -27.03 12.57
C ASP A 261 7.13 -26.40 13.93
N SER A 262 6.62 -25.16 13.96
CA SER A 262 6.18 -24.52 15.20
C SER A 262 5.01 -25.24 15.87
N GLN A 263 4.11 -25.84 15.08
CA GLN A 263 3.01 -26.66 15.58
C GLN A 263 3.55 -27.99 16.14
N ARG A 264 4.49 -28.64 15.45
CA ARG A 264 5.17 -29.85 15.93
C ARG A 264 5.85 -29.59 17.28
N VAL A 265 6.59 -28.49 17.41
CA VAL A 265 7.21 -28.08 18.70
C VAL A 265 6.16 -27.87 19.80
N ALA A 266 5.02 -27.25 19.48
CA ALA A 266 3.94 -27.07 20.44
C ALA A 266 3.32 -28.41 20.89
N ASN A 267 3.11 -29.34 19.94
CA ASN A 267 2.60 -30.68 20.22
C ASN A 267 3.58 -31.48 21.09
N LEU A 268 4.88 -31.44 20.79
CA LEU A 268 5.92 -32.09 21.59
C LEU A 268 5.96 -31.55 23.03
N ARG A 269 5.83 -30.23 23.23
CA ARG A 269 5.71 -29.63 24.56
C ARG A 269 4.47 -30.13 25.31
N SER A 270 3.35 -30.23 24.59
CA SER A 270 2.11 -30.74 25.17
C SER A 270 2.23 -32.20 25.60
N LEU A 271 2.85 -33.04 24.77
CA LEU A 271 3.15 -34.44 25.07
C LEU A 271 4.10 -34.59 26.25
N GLN A 272 5.17 -33.79 26.32
CA GLN A 272 6.07 -33.80 27.48
C GLN A 272 5.31 -33.50 28.78
N ASN A 273 4.47 -32.47 28.79
CA ASN A 273 3.63 -32.14 29.95
C ASN A 273 2.62 -33.25 30.29
N ALA A 274 2.23 -34.07 29.31
CA ALA A 274 1.37 -35.23 29.51
C ALA A 274 2.14 -36.38 30.17
N VAL A 275 3.34 -36.69 29.65
CA VAL A 275 4.25 -37.71 30.21
C VAL A 275 4.61 -37.38 31.65
N GLU A 276 4.90 -36.11 31.94
CA GLU A 276 5.22 -35.66 33.30
C GLU A 276 4.05 -35.85 34.27
N ARG A 277 2.83 -35.49 33.86
CA ARG A 277 1.62 -35.73 34.66
C ARG A 277 1.35 -37.21 34.89
N PHE A 278 1.55 -38.04 33.86
CA PHE A 278 1.44 -39.49 33.98
C PHE A 278 2.43 -40.04 35.01
N TYR A 279 3.70 -39.65 34.92
CA TYR A 279 4.74 -40.08 35.84
C TYR A 279 4.48 -39.64 37.28
N GLN A 280 3.98 -38.42 37.50
CA GLN A 280 3.66 -37.93 38.84
C GLN A 280 2.64 -38.81 39.56
N LYS A 281 1.68 -39.39 38.80
CA LYS A 281 0.59 -40.23 39.31
C LYS A 281 0.96 -41.72 39.40
N GLU A 282 1.48 -42.28 38.31
CA GLU A 282 1.76 -43.72 38.19
C GLU A 282 3.17 -44.11 38.68
N LYS A 283 4.06 -43.13 38.93
CA LYS A 283 5.47 -43.32 39.33
C LYS A 283 6.28 -44.20 38.37
N ARG A 284 5.84 -44.27 37.11
CA ARG A 284 6.51 -44.95 35.99
C ARG A 284 6.28 -44.15 34.71
N LEU A 285 7.12 -44.37 33.70
CA LEU A 285 6.90 -43.82 32.36
C LEU A 285 5.85 -44.64 31.59
N PRO A 286 5.10 -44.03 30.66
CA PRO A 286 4.22 -44.75 29.76
C PRO A 286 5.05 -45.63 28.82
N LYS A 287 4.49 -46.78 28.40
CA LYS A 287 5.12 -47.68 27.44
C LYS A 287 5.13 -47.07 26.04
N ASP A 288 4.00 -46.50 25.65
CA ASP A 288 3.78 -45.89 24.35
C ASP A 288 2.90 -44.64 24.49
N LEU A 289 2.89 -43.77 23.47
CA LEU A 289 2.06 -42.56 23.47
C LEU A 289 0.56 -42.86 23.48
N ASP A 290 0.14 -44.04 23.00
CA ASP A 290 -1.25 -44.46 23.05
C ASP A 290 -1.73 -44.79 24.48
N GLU A 291 -0.82 -45.13 25.39
CA GLU A 291 -1.17 -45.31 26.80
C GLU A 291 -1.66 -43.99 27.39
N LEU A 292 -1.10 -42.84 27.00
CA LEU A 292 -1.52 -41.51 27.46
C LEU A 292 -2.98 -41.19 27.09
N LYS A 293 -3.49 -41.73 25.98
CA LYS A 293 -4.89 -41.54 25.56
C LYS A 293 -5.88 -42.29 26.43
N THR A 294 -5.45 -43.27 27.23
CA THR A 294 -6.36 -44.07 28.06
C THR A 294 -6.61 -43.42 29.42
N PHE A 295 -5.82 -42.41 29.79
CA PHE A 295 -5.88 -41.76 31.10
C PHE A 295 -6.74 -40.50 31.07
N PRO A 296 -7.71 -40.33 32.00
CA PRO A 296 -8.61 -39.17 32.02
C PRO A 296 -7.90 -37.81 32.06
N ASP A 297 -6.74 -37.74 32.73
CA ASP A 297 -5.94 -36.52 32.90
C ASP A 297 -5.08 -36.18 31.66
N THR A 298 -5.00 -37.09 30.67
CA THR A 298 -4.14 -36.96 29.48
C THR A 298 -4.80 -37.34 28.14
N TYR A 299 -6.13 -37.45 28.09
CA TYR A 299 -6.87 -37.95 26.92
C TYR A 299 -6.76 -37.08 25.65
N ASN A 300 -6.48 -35.77 25.78
CA ASN A 300 -6.57 -34.79 24.68
C ASN A 300 -5.21 -34.31 24.15
N TYR A 301 -4.32 -35.23 23.77
CA TYR A 301 -3.04 -34.85 23.11
C TYR A 301 -2.90 -35.44 21.72
N GLU A 302 -2.43 -34.61 20.80
CA GLU A 302 -2.06 -35.03 19.45
C GLU A 302 -0.78 -35.88 19.51
N THR A 303 -0.91 -37.15 19.17
CA THR A 303 0.20 -38.14 19.17
C THR A 303 0.77 -38.37 17.78
N THR A 304 0.14 -37.79 16.76
CA THR A 304 0.51 -37.89 15.35
C THR A 304 0.64 -36.50 14.77
N ASP A 305 1.52 -36.37 13.80
CA ASP A 305 1.64 -35.17 13.00
C ASP A 305 0.41 -34.96 12.10
N ALA A 306 -0.19 -33.77 12.13
CA ALA A 306 -1.43 -33.47 11.40
C ALA A 306 -1.30 -33.50 9.88
N VAL A 307 -0.08 -33.41 9.32
CA VAL A 307 0.16 -33.35 7.87
C VAL A 307 0.64 -34.70 7.34
N THR A 308 1.57 -35.34 8.03
CA THR A 308 2.17 -36.61 7.61
C THR A 308 1.43 -37.82 8.17
N ALA A 309 0.53 -37.62 9.15
CA ALA A 309 -0.12 -38.67 9.94
C ALA A 309 0.86 -39.63 10.64
N ALA A 310 2.16 -39.33 10.61
CA ALA A 310 3.18 -40.14 11.25
C ALA A 310 3.12 -39.94 12.77
N PRO A 311 3.25 -41.01 13.57
CA PRO A 311 3.31 -40.88 15.02
C PRO A 311 4.60 -40.13 15.43
N TYR A 312 4.50 -39.31 16.48
CA TYR A 312 5.68 -38.71 17.08
C TYR A 312 6.58 -39.81 17.67
N PHE A 313 7.89 -39.60 17.60
CA PHE A 313 8.84 -40.55 18.16
C PHE A 313 8.80 -40.48 19.68
N TYR A 314 8.63 -41.63 20.33
CA TYR A 314 8.72 -41.77 21.77
C TYR A 314 9.50 -43.04 22.14
N SER A 315 10.40 -42.95 23.12
CA SER A 315 11.01 -44.14 23.74
C SER A 315 11.47 -43.83 25.17
N SER A 316 11.05 -44.65 26.13
CA SER A 316 11.57 -44.61 27.50
C SER A 316 13.02 -45.13 27.54
N THR A 317 13.98 -44.29 27.95
CA THR A 317 15.40 -44.64 27.99
C THR A 317 15.86 -45.09 29.38
N SER A 318 15.22 -44.60 30.44
CA SER A 318 15.50 -45.00 31.83
C SER A 318 14.24 -44.91 32.71
N LYS A 319 14.36 -45.08 34.04
CA LYS A 319 13.22 -44.93 34.96
C LYS A 319 12.62 -43.53 34.98
N THR A 320 13.41 -42.51 34.65
CA THR A 320 13.03 -41.09 34.69
C THR A 320 13.30 -40.36 33.38
N GLY A 321 13.99 -40.99 32.43
CA GLY A 321 14.41 -40.41 31.17
C GLY A 321 13.66 -40.97 29.97
N ASP A 322 13.22 -40.08 29.09
CA ASP A 322 12.50 -40.37 27.87
C ASP A 322 13.07 -39.60 26.68
N LYS A 323 12.86 -40.13 25.47
CA LYS A 323 13.18 -39.44 24.22
C LYS A 323 11.90 -39.12 23.50
N LEU A 324 11.75 -37.86 23.11
CA LEU A 324 10.63 -37.39 22.29
C LEU A 324 11.15 -36.72 21.03
N GLY A 325 10.51 -36.93 19.88
CA GLY A 325 11.00 -36.39 18.63
C GLY A 325 9.97 -36.29 17.52
N ALA A 326 10.33 -35.53 16.49
CA ALA A 326 9.55 -35.36 15.27
C ALA A 326 10.49 -35.26 14.07
N VAL A 327 9.93 -35.32 12.87
CA VAL A 327 10.64 -34.94 11.64
C VAL A 327 10.28 -33.49 11.35
N PHE A 328 11.30 -32.63 11.27
CA PHE A 328 11.14 -31.20 10.98
C PHE A 328 11.51 -30.91 9.52
N ASP A 329 10.81 -29.97 8.90
CA ASP A 329 11.05 -29.61 7.50
C ASP A 329 12.19 -28.59 7.38
N LEU A 330 12.28 -27.66 8.33
CA LEU A 330 13.30 -26.61 8.37
C LEU A 330 14.06 -26.59 9.70
N ALA A 331 15.28 -26.07 9.66
CA ALA A 331 16.01 -25.76 10.87
C ALA A 331 15.33 -24.60 11.61
N THR A 332 15.37 -24.63 12.95
CA THR A 332 14.91 -23.51 13.76
C THR A 332 15.68 -22.26 13.35
N PRO A 333 15.01 -21.20 12.86
CA PRO A 333 15.71 -19.97 12.49
C PRO A 333 16.40 -19.39 13.72
N PRO A 334 17.61 -18.81 13.57
CA PRO A 334 18.30 -18.16 14.67
C PRO A 334 17.41 -17.04 15.23
N ARG A 335 16.79 -17.32 16.38
CA ARG A 335 15.82 -16.42 17.01
C ARG A 335 16.56 -15.56 18.03
N GLN A 336 16.17 -14.29 18.13
CA GLN A 336 16.79 -13.36 19.07
C GLN A 336 16.73 -13.90 20.52
N PRO A 337 17.84 -13.82 21.28
CA PRO A 337 18.10 -14.57 22.53
C PRO A 337 17.18 -14.25 23.71
N ASN A 338 16.13 -13.46 23.50
CA ASN A 338 15.59 -12.64 24.57
C ASN A 338 14.04 -12.52 24.48
N SER A 339 13.37 -13.31 23.63
CA SER A 339 11.93 -13.58 23.83
C SER A 339 11.77 -14.57 24.99
N THR A 340 10.71 -14.47 25.80
CA THR A 340 10.43 -15.47 26.86
C THR A 340 10.39 -16.89 26.30
N ARG A 341 9.88 -17.07 25.06
CA ARG A 341 9.96 -18.35 24.31
C ARG A 341 11.37 -18.77 23.89
N SER A 342 12.34 -17.85 23.86
CA SER A 342 13.76 -18.08 23.52
C SER A 342 14.62 -18.40 24.73
N ARG A 343 14.19 -18.05 25.96
CA ARG A 343 14.98 -18.33 27.16
C ARG A 343 14.97 -19.81 27.55
N ASP A 344 13.94 -20.53 27.15
CA ASP A 344 13.80 -21.94 27.52
C ASP A 344 14.72 -22.85 26.69
N GLY A 345 15.25 -22.39 25.54
CA GLY A 345 16.08 -23.19 24.63
C GLY A 345 15.38 -24.45 24.09
N PHE A 346 14.07 -24.55 24.32
CA PHE A 346 13.35 -25.81 24.26
C PHE A 346 13.05 -26.21 22.82
N TYR A 347 13.65 -27.33 22.39
CA TYR A 347 13.63 -27.92 21.05
C TYR A 347 14.24 -27.06 19.92
N HIS A 348 15.49 -26.61 20.08
CA HIS A 348 16.28 -26.19 18.92
C HIS A 348 16.57 -27.39 18.02
N HIS A 349 16.12 -27.36 16.77
CA HIS A 349 16.24 -28.46 15.82
C HIS A 349 16.89 -28.03 14.50
N ALA A 350 17.61 -28.96 13.88
CA ALA A 350 17.93 -28.89 12.45
C ALA A 350 16.76 -29.42 11.61
N ALA A 351 16.84 -29.28 10.29
CA ALA A 351 15.92 -29.98 9.40
C ALA A 351 16.15 -31.51 9.49
N GLY A 352 15.09 -32.30 9.29
CA GLY A 352 15.12 -33.75 9.35
C GLY A 352 14.64 -34.34 10.67
N SER A 353 14.91 -35.63 10.87
CA SER A 353 14.52 -36.35 12.10
C SER A 353 15.35 -35.88 13.28
N GLN A 354 14.68 -35.36 14.31
CA GLN A 354 15.32 -34.87 15.53
C GLN A 354 14.64 -35.48 16.74
N LYS A 355 15.46 -35.93 17.70
CA LYS A 355 15.04 -36.54 18.96
C LYS A 355 15.69 -35.78 20.09
N PHE A 356 14.93 -35.54 21.14
CA PHE A 356 15.36 -34.78 22.30
C PHE A 356 15.33 -35.68 23.52
N ASP A 357 16.46 -35.69 24.24
CA ASP A 357 16.57 -36.35 25.54
C ASP A 357 15.92 -35.49 26.62
N LEU A 358 14.96 -36.07 27.32
CA LEU A 358 14.17 -35.42 28.35
C LEU A 358 14.27 -36.25 29.64
N SER A 359 14.08 -35.58 30.77
CA SER A 359 13.96 -36.22 32.07
C SER A 359 12.78 -35.62 32.79
N VAL A 360 11.93 -36.50 33.30
CA VAL A 360 10.83 -36.14 34.18
C VAL A 360 11.37 -35.89 35.58
N LYS A 361 10.80 -34.90 36.28
CA LYS A 361 11.19 -34.53 37.64
C LYS A 361 10.20 -35.02 38.69
#